data_AF-J7LCY2-F1
#
_entry.id   AF-J7LCY2-F1
#
_cell.length_a   1.000
_cell.length_b   1.000
_cell.length_c   1.000
_cell.angle_alpha   90.00
_cell.angle_beta   90.00
_cell.angle_gamma   90.00
#
_symmetry.space_group_name_H-M   'P 1'
#
loop_
_entity.id
_entity.type
_entity.pdbx_description
1 polymer ?
#
loop_
_entity_poly.entity_id
_entity_poly.type
_entity_poly.pdbx_seq_one_letter_code
_entity_poly.pdbx_strand_id
1 'polypeptide(L)'
;MARKTPLTVVALMVSGSLLLSGCTVVSDWWSETFGEASGPPEVKEEFPYVREGRIFQDTGQDAEMRFAITGLERTDDYTVMHYEVSYPDDFSGPNRNLSMAHTLVDPLTGRVYRQFLDDEGLKYGSESPNEDGLYPVHDGVTNEYTRYFPRLPDEVSQVTFVGSGLGAMTGIPVQDVENEREDPEDPNGPKHLTLDDPPPRGENLTFANRRPDEDAVADEGWVQSFVDSEIASTTRDGDREIISLHSDVMFEFDRSDLTADAADVVRRAATTLARNVDPDDPTITVVGHTDGIGNDSYNDNLSVERAESVRDLLAEELGTDYKLEVEGRGKREPIAREGGPDDEEARARNRRVEFSYVFDPTVEATEDEEYDDDGLGVAQRNVTWPAPYSDDPGSVVADGEKDGIRLEIYPLRRDGAYVIGTVAMTNTTDEPLAPELGGSETVAGGPEQFNKGTLGGFQLFEPESGLVRYVAQMDFGENRYSSFAEEVHTIQPGNTHELVAVFPAPPVDVEELTLRAGPFGEFEEIPVEY
;
A
#
# COMPACT_ATOMS: atom_id res chain seq x y z
N MET A 1 -16.33 79.11 -2.14
CA MET A 1 -15.98 78.17 -1.04
C MET A 1 -17.21 78.01 -0.16
N ALA A 2 -17.52 76.77 0.21
CA ALA A 2 -18.84 76.24 0.59
C ALA A 2 -19.72 75.86 -0.61
N ARG A 3 -19.99 74.56 -0.76
CA ARG A 3 -21.35 73.98 -0.65
C ARG A 3 -21.29 72.45 -0.78
N LYS A 4 -21.88 71.79 0.22
CA LYS A 4 -22.37 70.41 0.16
C LYS A 4 -23.52 70.33 -0.84
N THR A 5 -23.63 69.22 -1.56
CA THR A 5 -24.89 68.76 -2.18
C THR A 5 -24.96 67.22 -2.11
N PRO A 6 -26.16 66.64 -1.93
CA PRO A 6 -26.36 65.25 -1.52
C PRO A 6 -26.75 64.31 -2.67
N LEU A 7 -26.49 63.01 -2.48
CA LEU A 7 -26.99 61.93 -3.32
C LEU A 7 -28.53 61.87 -3.26
N THR A 8 -29.13 61.70 -4.44
CA THR A 8 -30.55 61.41 -4.62
C THR A 8 -30.72 59.92 -4.90
N VAL A 9 -31.60 59.28 -4.13
CA VAL A 9 -32.11 57.93 -4.34
C VAL A 9 -33.17 57.97 -5.44
N VAL A 10 -33.04 57.10 -6.44
CA VAL A 10 -34.17 56.69 -7.29
C VAL A 10 -34.21 55.17 -7.30
N ALA A 11 -35.21 54.63 -6.61
CA ALA A 11 -35.64 53.25 -6.72
C ALA A 11 -36.57 53.12 -7.94
N LEU A 12 -36.30 52.15 -8.80
CA LEU A 12 -37.22 51.70 -9.85
C LEU A 12 -37.32 50.17 -9.75
N MET A 13 -38.46 49.71 -9.23
CA MET A 13 -38.89 48.31 -9.32
C MET A 13 -39.26 48.00 -10.77
N VAL A 14 -38.64 46.98 -11.36
CA VAL A 14 -39.17 46.27 -12.52
C VAL A 14 -39.00 44.77 -12.29
N SER A 15 -40.15 44.15 -12.05
CA SER A 15 -40.60 42.77 -12.33
C SER A 15 -39.59 41.69 -12.71
N GLY A 16 -39.71 40.58 -11.97
CA GLY A 16 -39.04 39.30 -12.14
C GLY A 16 -38.99 38.72 -13.56
N SER A 17 -37.87 38.08 -13.82
CA SER A 17 -37.74 36.91 -14.69
C SER A 17 -36.69 36.01 -14.05
N LEU A 18 -37.09 34.77 -13.78
CA LEU A 18 -36.24 33.70 -13.26
C LEU A 18 -35.11 33.42 -14.26
N LEU A 19 -33.86 33.59 -13.83
CA LEU A 19 -32.69 32.95 -14.41
C LEU A 19 -31.81 32.43 -13.27
N LEU A 20 -31.47 31.16 -13.39
CA LEU A 20 -30.57 30.40 -12.52
C LEU A 20 -29.20 31.08 -12.42
N SER A 21 -28.76 31.37 -11.19
CA SER A 21 -27.36 31.56 -10.82
C SER A 21 -27.28 31.60 -9.29
N GLY A 22 -26.39 30.78 -8.71
CA GLY A 22 -26.13 30.81 -7.28
C GLY A 22 -25.30 29.64 -6.75
N CYS A 23 -24.39 29.07 -7.55
CA CYS A 23 -23.26 28.32 -7.00
C CYS A 23 -22.34 29.32 -6.31
N THR A 24 -22.52 29.56 -5.01
CA THR A 24 -21.58 30.31 -4.17
C THR A 24 -21.86 29.96 -2.70
N VAL A 25 -21.71 28.69 -2.33
CA VAL A 25 -21.55 28.27 -0.92
C VAL A 25 -20.60 27.07 -0.78
N VAL A 26 -20.26 26.36 -1.87
CA VAL A 26 -19.31 25.23 -1.82
C VAL A 26 -17.86 25.67 -2.13
N SER A 27 -17.62 26.86 -2.68
CA SER A 27 -16.27 27.29 -3.09
C SER A 27 -15.40 27.87 -1.97
N ASP A 28 -15.98 28.23 -0.82
CA ASP A 28 -15.29 29.01 0.21
C ASP A 28 -14.52 28.14 1.23
N TRP A 29 -14.79 26.84 1.34
CA TRP A 29 -14.05 25.95 2.25
C TRP A 29 -12.87 25.26 1.55
N TRP A 30 -12.98 24.99 0.25
CA TRP A 30 -11.92 24.37 -0.55
C TRP A 30 -10.71 25.29 -0.74
N SER A 31 -10.93 26.60 -0.95
CA SER A 31 -9.84 27.56 -1.24
C SER A 31 -9.00 28.00 -0.03
N GLU A 32 -9.46 27.76 1.21
CA GLU A 32 -8.69 28.11 2.43
C GLU A 32 -7.75 26.98 2.88
N THR A 33 -8.00 25.72 2.47
CA THR A 33 -7.15 24.57 2.85
C THR A 33 -6.18 24.17 1.74
N PHE A 34 -6.58 24.29 0.47
CA PHE A 34 -5.75 24.00 -0.68
C PHE A 34 -5.98 25.10 -1.71
N GLY A 35 -4.95 25.88 -2.06
CA GLY A 35 -5.06 26.91 -3.08
C GLY A 35 -5.53 26.32 -4.43
N GLU A 36 -5.86 27.18 -5.41
CA GLU A 36 -6.12 26.80 -6.82
C GLU A 36 -4.90 26.16 -7.52
N ALA A 37 -4.19 25.24 -6.89
CA ALA A 37 -3.02 24.57 -7.42
C ALA A 37 -3.44 23.17 -7.89
N SER A 38 -3.84 23.07 -9.15
CA SER A 38 -3.74 21.81 -9.89
C SER A 38 -2.24 21.53 -10.09
N GLY A 39 -1.71 20.51 -9.41
CA GLY A 39 -0.30 20.12 -9.52
C GLY A 39 0.21 19.33 -8.31
N PRO A 40 1.41 18.73 -8.39
CA PRO A 40 1.98 17.97 -7.30
C PRO A 40 2.11 18.83 -6.03
N PRO A 41 1.89 18.25 -4.83
CA PRO A 41 2.12 18.95 -3.58
C PRO A 41 3.59 19.41 -3.47
N GLU A 42 3.82 20.53 -2.79
CA GLU A 42 5.17 21.04 -2.58
C GLU A 42 6.01 20.02 -1.79
N VAL A 43 7.10 19.55 -2.40
CA VAL A 43 8.07 18.65 -1.76
C VAL A 43 8.93 19.45 -0.79
N LYS A 44 8.75 19.24 0.51
CA LYS A 44 9.47 19.97 1.55
C LYS A 44 10.77 19.26 1.95
N GLU A 45 11.91 19.66 1.41
CA GLU A 45 13.22 19.11 1.82
C GLU A 45 13.72 19.62 3.20
N GLU A 46 12.82 19.76 4.17
CA GLU A 46 13.10 20.26 5.53
C GLU A 46 13.12 19.09 6.53
N PHE A 47 14.22 18.34 6.54
CA PHE A 47 14.46 17.31 7.56
C PHE A 47 14.60 17.95 8.97
N PRO A 48 14.17 17.26 10.05
CA PRO A 48 13.79 15.86 10.08
C PRO A 48 12.29 15.57 9.92
N TYR A 49 11.99 14.37 9.41
CA TYR A 49 10.66 13.76 9.40
C TYR A 49 10.54 12.85 10.62
N VAL A 50 9.64 13.15 11.55
CA VAL A 50 9.64 12.57 12.91
C VAL A 50 8.33 11.87 13.20
N ARG A 51 8.40 10.60 13.61
CA ARG A 51 7.26 9.86 14.16
C ARG A 51 7.57 9.38 15.57
N GLU A 52 6.58 9.50 16.44
CA GLU A 52 6.65 9.04 17.83
C GLU A 52 5.51 8.08 18.10
N GLY A 53 5.77 7.06 18.90
CA GLY A 53 4.74 6.14 19.36
C GLY A 53 5.32 4.90 20.02
N ARG A 54 4.42 3.99 20.39
CA ARG A 54 4.78 2.74 21.05
C ARG A 54 5.13 1.66 20.06
N ILE A 55 6.27 1.00 20.28
CA ILE A 55 6.70 -0.16 19.49
C ILE A 55 6.59 -1.47 20.25
N PHE A 56 6.37 -2.55 19.51
CA PHE A 56 6.51 -3.91 20.04
C PHE A 56 7.98 -4.22 20.33
N GLN A 57 8.24 -4.84 21.49
CA GLN A 57 9.56 -5.36 21.84
C GLN A 57 9.45 -6.84 22.20
N ASP A 58 10.40 -7.66 21.72
CA ASP A 58 10.48 -9.11 22.01
C ASP A 58 10.43 -9.45 23.51
N THR A 59 10.87 -8.52 24.35
CA THR A 59 10.93 -8.67 25.82
C THR A 59 9.58 -8.47 26.50
N GLY A 60 8.56 -8.04 25.76
CA GLY A 60 7.26 -7.61 26.29
C GLY A 60 7.30 -6.26 27.01
N GLN A 61 8.42 -5.52 26.91
CA GLN A 61 8.57 -4.18 27.43
C GLN A 61 8.38 -3.17 26.30
N ASP A 62 7.14 -3.00 25.86
CA ASP A 62 6.79 -1.99 24.86
C ASP A 62 7.28 -0.62 25.35
N ALA A 63 7.95 0.12 24.47
CA ALA A 63 8.54 1.41 24.79
C ALA A 63 8.02 2.46 23.82
N GLU A 64 7.84 3.69 24.31
CA GLU A 64 7.74 4.83 23.41
C GLU A 64 9.08 5.00 22.70
N MET A 65 9.01 5.22 21.40
CA MET A 65 10.15 5.46 20.54
C MET A 65 9.88 6.70 19.70
N ARG A 66 10.88 7.54 19.58
CA ARG A 66 10.96 8.58 18.57
C ARG A 66 11.88 8.13 17.46
N PHE A 67 11.37 8.06 16.25
CA PHE A 67 12.11 7.78 15.03
C PHE A 67 12.12 9.03 14.15
N ALA A 68 13.30 9.49 13.73
CA ALA A 68 13.41 10.67 12.89
C ALA A 68 14.32 10.43 11.69
N ILE A 69 13.78 10.49 10.47
CA ILE A 69 14.61 10.53 9.27
C ILE A 69 15.22 11.93 9.18
N THR A 70 16.54 12.03 9.09
CA THR A 70 17.30 13.29 9.05
C THR A 70 17.96 13.57 7.70
N GLY A 71 17.80 12.66 6.75
CA GLY A 71 18.21 12.83 5.36
C GLY A 71 17.95 11.56 4.55
N LEU A 72 17.61 11.73 3.28
CA LEU A 72 17.51 10.65 2.30
C LEU A 72 18.22 11.11 1.03
N GLU A 73 19.49 10.75 0.89
CA GLU A 73 20.38 11.27 -0.14
C GLU A 73 20.55 10.22 -1.25
N ARG A 74 20.38 10.62 -2.52
CA ARG A 74 20.63 9.78 -3.70
C ARG A 74 21.95 10.21 -4.33
N THR A 75 22.86 9.24 -4.44
CA THR A 75 24.16 9.40 -5.10
C THR A 75 24.12 8.77 -6.50
N ASP A 76 25.26 8.78 -7.20
CA ASP A 76 25.41 8.05 -8.46
C ASP A 76 25.33 6.52 -8.30
N ASP A 77 25.62 5.99 -7.10
CA ASP A 77 25.79 4.54 -6.89
C ASP A 77 24.67 3.91 -6.03
N TYR A 78 24.10 4.65 -5.08
CA TYR A 78 23.13 4.15 -4.10
C TYR A 78 22.30 5.28 -3.47
N THR A 79 21.30 4.90 -2.67
CA THR A 79 20.55 5.79 -1.80
C THR A 79 20.96 5.57 -0.35
N VAL A 80 21.13 6.65 0.42
CA VAL A 80 21.51 6.59 1.84
C VAL A 80 20.48 7.31 2.70
N MET A 81 20.03 6.65 3.77
CA MET A 81 19.13 7.22 4.76
C MET A 81 19.89 7.48 6.05
N HIS A 82 19.84 8.72 6.52
CA HIS A 82 20.27 9.10 7.86
C HIS A 82 19.05 9.21 8.77
N TYR A 83 19.13 8.64 9.97
CA TYR A 83 18.02 8.68 10.90
C TYR A 83 18.48 8.61 12.35
N GLU A 84 17.62 9.06 13.23
CA GLU A 84 17.80 9.10 14.67
C GLU A 84 16.76 8.23 15.36
N VAL A 85 17.17 7.56 16.42
CA VAL A 85 16.25 6.84 17.32
C VAL A 85 16.53 7.24 18.76
N SER A 86 15.50 7.62 19.49
CA SER A 86 15.56 7.85 20.94
C SER A 86 14.37 7.24 21.64
N TYR A 87 14.55 6.84 22.89
CA TYR A 87 13.50 6.30 23.75
C TYR A 87 13.23 7.32 24.85
N PRO A 88 12.14 8.11 24.76
CA PRO A 88 11.85 9.19 25.70
C PRO A 88 11.40 8.71 27.09
N ASP A 89 10.89 7.47 27.19
CA ASP A 89 10.61 6.80 28.46
C ASP A 89 11.85 6.07 28.98
N ASP A 90 11.94 5.84 30.29
CA ASP A 90 13.03 5.15 31.02
C ASP A 90 13.32 3.72 30.44
N PHE A 91 13.94 3.66 29.27
CA PHE A 91 14.34 2.44 28.58
C PHE A 91 15.85 2.42 28.44
N SER A 92 16.44 1.29 28.80
CA SER A 92 17.89 1.13 28.89
C SER A 92 18.24 -0.34 28.70
N GLY A 93 18.99 -0.64 27.64
CA GLY A 93 19.36 -2.02 27.30
C GLY A 93 19.84 -2.18 25.85
N PRO A 94 20.14 -3.41 25.42
CA PRO A 94 20.42 -3.71 24.02
C PRO A 94 19.13 -3.63 23.20
N ASN A 95 19.16 -2.85 22.12
CA ASN A 95 17.99 -2.68 21.26
C ASN A 95 17.95 -3.69 20.13
N ARG A 96 16.81 -4.39 20.00
CA ARG A 96 16.52 -5.33 18.92
C ARG A 96 15.70 -4.72 17.78
N ASN A 97 15.13 -3.53 17.95
CA ASN A 97 14.27 -2.90 16.96
C ASN A 97 15.01 -2.63 15.62
N LEU A 98 16.34 -2.51 15.68
CA LEU A 98 17.20 -2.37 14.50
C LEU A 98 17.29 -3.64 13.64
N SER A 99 16.56 -4.72 13.97
CA SER A 99 16.38 -5.90 13.14
C SER A 99 15.32 -5.74 12.05
N MET A 100 14.39 -4.78 12.16
CA MET A 100 13.35 -4.54 11.16
C MET A 100 13.90 -4.24 9.77
N ALA A 101 13.24 -4.76 8.73
CA ALA A 101 13.61 -4.48 7.34
C ALA A 101 13.14 -3.06 6.96
N HIS A 102 14.08 -2.13 6.95
CA HIS A 102 13.83 -0.79 6.44
C HIS A 102 13.50 -0.87 4.95
N THR A 103 12.38 -0.28 4.57
CA THR A 103 11.88 -0.43 3.22
C THR A 103 11.44 0.92 2.70
N LEU A 104 11.93 1.28 1.51
CA LEU A 104 11.48 2.45 0.75
C LEU A 104 10.51 1.96 -0.31
N VAL A 105 9.36 2.61 -0.40
CA VAL A 105 8.31 2.31 -1.39
C VAL A 105 8.14 3.53 -2.28
N ASP A 106 8.23 3.35 -3.58
CA ASP A 106 7.77 4.33 -4.55
C ASP A 106 6.23 4.25 -4.63
N PRO A 107 5.50 5.25 -4.10
CA PRO A 107 4.04 5.17 -4.03
C PRO A 107 3.38 5.26 -5.41
N LEU A 108 4.09 5.77 -6.43
CA LEU A 108 3.54 5.93 -7.78
C LEU A 108 3.62 4.63 -8.58
N THR A 109 4.74 3.93 -8.53
CA THR A 109 4.94 2.69 -9.30
C THR A 109 4.67 1.43 -8.49
N GLY A 110 4.77 1.52 -7.15
CA GLY A 110 4.76 0.37 -6.26
C GLY A 110 6.09 -0.36 -6.19
N ARG A 111 7.21 0.19 -6.69
CA ARG A 111 8.54 -0.41 -6.48
C ARG A 111 8.95 -0.36 -5.01
N VAL A 112 9.61 -1.41 -4.57
CA VAL A 112 10.01 -1.62 -3.18
C VAL A 112 11.51 -1.89 -3.10
N TYR A 113 12.19 -1.18 -2.21
CA TYR A 113 13.64 -1.24 -2.03
C TYR A 113 13.98 -1.50 -0.57
N ARG A 114 14.59 -2.65 -0.26
CA ARG A 114 15.14 -2.93 1.07
C ARG A 114 16.58 -2.46 1.21
N GLN A 115 17.00 -2.27 2.46
CA GLN A 115 18.39 -1.94 2.76
C GLN A 115 19.36 -3.03 2.29
N PHE A 116 20.59 -2.64 1.95
CA PHE A 116 21.68 -3.57 1.64
C PHE A 116 22.06 -4.43 2.84
N LEU A 117 22.32 -5.71 2.57
CA LEU A 117 22.82 -6.74 3.47
C LEU A 117 24.08 -7.38 2.87
N ASP A 118 24.95 -7.94 3.71
CA ASP A 118 26.04 -8.83 3.27
C ASP A 118 25.59 -10.30 3.23
N ASP A 119 26.52 -11.21 2.91
CA ASP A 119 26.30 -12.64 2.82
C ASP A 119 25.96 -13.32 4.16
N GLU A 120 26.28 -12.67 5.28
CA GLU A 120 25.91 -13.08 6.63
C GLU A 120 24.59 -12.46 7.11
N GLY A 121 23.98 -11.59 6.30
CA GLY A 121 22.72 -10.91 6.60
C GLY A 121 22.86 -9.67 7.49
N LEU A 122 24.08 -9.15 7.67
CA LEU A 122 24.33 -7.91 8.40
C LEU A 122 24.09 -6.70 7.51
N LYS A 123 23.52 -5.65 8.09
CA LYS A 123 23.12 -4.43 7.39
C LYS A 123 24.33 -3.57 7.06
N TYR A 124 24.38 -3.04 5.83
CA TYR A 124 25.28 -1.92 5.50
C TYR A 124 24.74 -0.63 6.11
N GLY A 125 25.65 0.28 6.49
CA GLY A 125 25.34 1.47 7.26
C GLY A 125 26.10 1.49 8.58
N SER A 126 25.52 2.10 9.60
CA SER A 126 26.10 2.08 10.94
C SER A 126 26.39 0.65 11.40
N GLU A 127 27.53 0.48 12.05
CA GLU A 127 28.02 -0.82 12.53
C GLU A 127 27.67 -1.02 14.00
N SER A 128 27.15 -2.22 14.31
CA SER A 128 26.93 -2.62 15.70
C SER A 128 28.29 -2.80 16.39
N PRO A 129 28.50 -2.23 17.59
CA PRO A 129 29.77 -2.35 18.29
C PRO A 129 30.23 -3.78 18.61
N ASN A 130 29.31 -4.75 18.66
CA ASN A 130 29.58 -6.15 18.99
C ASN A 130 29.40 -7.10 17.80
N GLU A 131 29.18 -6.58 16.58
CA GLU A 131 28.93 -7.36 15.36
C GLU A 131 27.73 -8.33 15.48
N ASP A 132 26.84 -8.10 16.46
CA ASP A 132 25.65 -8.92 16.73
C ASP A 132 24.35 -8.24 16.27
N GLY A 133 24.47 -7.07 15.64
CA GLY A 133 23.35 -6.23 15.21
C GLY A 133 22.66 -5.46 16.34
N LEU A 134 23.13 -5.59 17.58
CA LEU A 134 22.56 -4.89 18.74
C LEU A 134 23.30 -3.58 19.00
N TYR A 135 22.56 -2.60 19.47
CA TYR A 135 23.09 -1.26 19.76
C TYR A 135 22.75 -0.86 21.19
N PRO A 136 23.67 -0.12 21.86
CA PRO A 136 23.40 0.37 23.19
C PRO A 136 22.27 1.40 23.15
N VAL A 137 21.30 1.25 24.05
CA VAL A 137 20.29 2.26 24.31
C VAL A 137 20.37 2.70 25.75
N HIS A 138 20.38 4.01 25.92
CA HIS A 138 20.45 4.70 27.20
C HIS A 138 19.28 5.67 27.28
N ASP A 139 18.74 5.82 28.48
CA ASP A 139 17.64 6.74 28.76
C ASP A 139 18.00 8.18 28.35
N GLY A 140 17.09 8.83 27.61
CA GLY A 140 17.24 10.21 27.15
C GLY A 140 18.39 10.46 26.17
N VAL A 141 18.94 9.41 25.55
CA VAL A 141 20.03 9.50 24.57
C VAL A 141 19.51 9.19 23.17
N THR A 142 19.93 9.99 22.20
CA THR A 142 19.63 9.76 20.78
C THR A 142 20.77 8.99 20.13
N ASN A 143 20.43 7.92 19.42
CA ASN A 143 21.35 7.21 18.55
C ASN A 143 21.19 7.72 17.12
N GLU A 144 22.30 8.05 16.47
CA GLU A 144 22.37 8.46 15.07
C GLU A 144 22.84 7.29 14.20
N TYR A 145 22.10 7.03 13.13
CA TYR A 145 22.31 5.89 12.26
C TYR A 145 22.32 6.26 10.78
N THR A 146 22.98 5.41 10.00
CA THR A 146 23.01 5.43 8.54
C THR A 146 22.59 4.07 8.01
N ARG A 147 21.83 4.03 6.91
CA ARG A 147 21.46 2.80 6.18
C ARG A 147 21.51 3.05 4.68
N TYR A 148 21.95 2.05 3.94
CA TYR A 148 22.09 2.12 2.48
C TYR A 148 21.06 1.25 1.78
N PHE A 149 20.60 1.70 0.62
CA PHE A 149 19.60 1.07 -0.23
C PHE A 149 20.10 1.09 -1.69
N PRO A 150 19.55 0.21 -2.56
CA PRO A 150 19.71 0.38 -4.00
C PRO A 150 19.39 1.80 -4.44
N ARG A 151 20.10 2.25 -5.47
CA ARG A 151 19.89 3.58 -6.04
C ARG A 151 18.46 3.68 -6.58
N LEU A 152 17.72 4.68 -6.09
CA LEU A 152 16.39 4.97 -6.62
C LEU A 152 16.49 5.52 -8.06
N PRO A 153 15.53 5.21 -8.95
CA PRO A 153 15.44 5.82 -10.29
C PRO A 153 15.33 7.35 -10.20
N ASP A 154 15.82 8.07 -11.21
CA ASP A 154 15.94 9.55 -11.18
C ASP A 154 14.57 10.24 -11.03
N GLU A 155 13.53 9.62 -11.60
CA GLU A 155 12.14 10.04 -11.54
C GLU A 155 11.50 9.96 -10.14
N VAL A 156 12.09 9.19 -9.22
CA VAL A 156 11.59 9.07 -7.84
C VAL A 156 12.05 10.27 -7.03
N SER A 157 11.13 11.20 -6.73
CA SER A 157 11.40 12.38 -5.90
C SER A 157 10.92 12.26 -4.46
N GLN A 158 9.99 11.35 -4.19
CA GLN A 158 9.44 11.07 -2.87
C GLN A 158 9.22 9.58 -2.68
N VAL A 159 9.34 9.11 -1.45
CA VAL A 159 9.09 7.71 -1.07
C VAL A 159 8.26 7.64 0.20
N THR A 160 7.58 6.51 0.37
CA THR A 160 6.98 6.10 1.63
C THR A 160 7.91 5.14 2.33
N PHE A 161 8.32 5.49 3.55
CA PHE A 161 9.19 4.67 4.39
C PHE A 161 8.36 3.81 5.34
N VAL A 162 8.72 2.52 5.44
CA VAL A 162 8.18 1.58 6.43
C VAL A 162 9.31 0.77 7.07
N GLY A 163 9.04 0.25 8.27
CA GLY A 163 10.00 -0.55 9.04
C GLY A 163 10.61 0.18 10.24
N SER A 164 9.96 1.23 10.77
CA SER A 164 10.37 1.91 12.00
C SER A 164 9.89 1.23 13.29
N GLY A 165 8.79 0.48 13.28
CA GLY A 165 8.03 0.16 14.48
C GLY A 165 6.70 0.92 14.57
N LEU A 166 6.55 1.98 13.78
CA LEU A 166 5.57 3.05 14.02
C LEU A 166 4.64 3.26 12.82
N GLY A 167 4.55 2.31 11.89
CA GLY A 167 3.76 2.45 10.67
C GLY A 167 4.48 3.23 9.55
N ALA A 168 3.71 3.72 8.58
CA ALA A 168 4.23 4.33 7.36
C ALA A 168 4.55 5.83 7.52
N MET A 169 5.67 6.26 6.97
CA MET A 169 6.06 7.67 6.89
C MET A 169 6.07 8.09 5.41
N THR A 170 5.00 8.75 4.97
CA THR A 170 4.79 9.17 3.57
C THR A 170 5.60 10.40 3.19
N GLY A 171 5.77 10.62 1.89
CA GLY A 171 6.25 11.89 1.35
C GLY A 171 7.69 12.26 1.70
N ILE A 172 8.54 11.28 2.05
CA ILE A 172 9.95 11.52 2.38
C ILE A 172 10.70 11.91 1.10
N PRO A 173 11.33 13.10 1.05
CA PRO A 173 11.92 13.62 -0.16
C PRO A 173 13.30 13.00 -0.43
N VAL A 174 13.58 12.72 -1.70
CA VAL A 174 14.89 12.23 -2.16
C VAL A 174 15.77 13.43 -2.53
N GLN A 175 16.96 13.52 -1.92
CA GLN A 175 17.91 14.62 -2.14
C GLN A 175 19.05 14.16 -3.05
N ASP A 176 19.13 14.70 -4.26
CA ASP A 176 20.25 14.44 -5.17
C ASP A 176 21.53 15.12 -4.67
N VAL A 177 22.58 14.32 -4.42
CA VAL A 177 23.87 14.83 -3.93
C VAL A 177 25.04 14.26 -4.73
N GLU A 178 26.07 15.08 -4.95
CA GLU A 178 27.32 14.61 -5.54
C GLU A 178 28.13 13.76 -4.56
N ASN A 179 28.07 14.09 -3.27
CA ASN A 179 28.75 13.36 -2.19
C ASN A 179 27.80 13.28 -1.01
N GLU A 180 27.65 12.08 -0.45
CA GLU A 180 26.87 11.91 0.78
C GLU A 180 27.54 12.59 1.98
N ARG A 181 26.75 12.78 3.03
CA ARG A 181 27.21 13.25 4.34
C ARG A 181 28.46 12.50 4.83
N GLU A 182 29.41 13.25 5.39
CA GLU A 182 30.64 12.68 5.94
C GLU A 182 30.38 11.79 7.16
N ASP A 183 31.20 10.73 7.29
CA ASP A 183 31.16 9.82 8.44
C ASP A 183 31.60 10.51 9.75
N PRO A 184 31.09 10.08 10.91
CA PRO A 184 31.49 10.65 12.19
C PRO A 184 32.98 10.45 12.46
N GLU A 185 33.71 11.52 12.81
CA GLU A 185 35.18 11.48 12.97
C GLU A 185 35.67 10.61 14.16
N ASP A 186 34.92 10.56 15.27
CA ASP A 186 35.24 9.77 16.47
C ASP A 186 33.96 9.14 17.06
N PRO A 187 33.43 8.06 16.47
CA PRO A 187 32.19 7.45 16.91
C PRO A 187 32.30 6.99 18.37
N ASN A 188 31.36 7.45 19.20
CA ASN A 188 31.37 7.23 20.65
C ASN A 188 30.49 6.05 21.08
N GLY A 189 29.62 5.50 20.22
CA GLY A 189 28.76 4.35 20.50
C GLY A 189 29.49 3.17 21.15
N PRO A 190 30.63 2.70 20.59
CA PRO A 190 31.41 1.61 21.17
C PRO A 190 32.01 1.87 22.56
N LYS A 191 32.01 3.13 23.03
CA LYS A 191 32.51 3.50 24.36
C LYS A 191 31.43 3.31 25.44
N HIS A 192 30.16 3.20 25.06
CA HIS A 192 29.01 3.20 25.98
C HIS A 192 28.16 1.93 25.86
N LEU A 193 28.80 0.75 25.98
CA LEU A 193 28.15 -0.56 25.75
C LEU A 193 27.29 -1.06 26.91
N THR A 194 27.46 -0.51 28.11
CA THR A 194 26.78 -0.98 29.32
C THR A 194 26.01 0.14 29.99
N LEU A 195 24.94 -0.22 30.71
CA LEU A 195 24.13 0.75 31.47
C LEU A 195 24.92 1.48 32.58
N ASP A 196 26.05 0.90 33.01
CA ASP A 196 26.91 1.47 34.04
C ASP A 196 27.85 2.57 33.49
N ASP A 197 27.89 2.75 32.16
CA ASP A 197 28.73 3.75 31.47
C ASP A 197 27.92 4.54 30.43
N PRO A 198 26.91 5.34 30.86
CA PRO A 198 26.10 6.13 29.96
C PRO A 198 26.92 7.29 29.35
N PRO A 199 26.58 7.74 28.13
CA PRO A 199 27.22 8.90 27.54
C PRO A 199 26.95 10.16 28.39
N PRO A 200 27.81 11.18 28.29
CA PRO A 200 27.56 12.47 28.92
C PRO A 200 26.20 13.05 28.51
N ARG A 201 25.52 13.70 29.45
CA ARG A 201 24.17 14.24 29.21
C ARG A 201 24.14 15.18 28.01
N GLY A 202 23.29 14.87 27.03
CA GLY A 202 23.12 15.65 25.81
C GLY A 202 24.09 15.30 24.68
N GLU A 203 24.95 14.28 24.86
CA GLU A 203 25.70 13.70 23.75
C GLU A 203 24.88 12.60 23.07
N ASN A 204 24.77 12.68 21.75
CA ASN A 204 24.22 11.62 20.92
C ASN A 204 25.26 10.51 20.75
N LEU A 205 24.78 9.30 20.49
CA LEU A 205 25.63 8.16 20.15
C LEU A 205 25.74 8.02 18.64
N THR A 206 26.97 7.95 18.16
CA THR A 206 27.32 7.78 16.75
C THR A 206 28.13 6.50 16.57
N PHE A 207 28.06 5.94 15.37
CA PHE A 207 28.68 4.67 15.03
C PHE A 207 29.52 4.81 13.75
N ALA A 208 30.55 3.98 13.62
CA ALA A 208 31.24 3.84 12.34
C ALA A 208 30.24 3.33 11.29
N ASN A 209 30.38 3.76 10.03
CA ASN A 209 29.52 3.33 8.95
C ASN A 209 30.29 2.47 7.94
N ARG A 210 29.70 1.36 7.54
CA ARG A 210 30.13 0.49 6.45
C ARG A 210 29.34 0.82 5.18
N ARG A 211 30.02 1.37 4.19
CA ARG A 211 29.46 1.65 2.85
C ARG A 211 29.26 0.36 2.05
N PRO A 212 28.28 0.30 1.12
CA PRO A 212 28.10 -0.83 0.22
C PRO A 212 29.36 -1.12 -0.60
N ASP A 213 29.69 -2.39 -0.76
CA ASP A 213 30.77 -2.87 -1.62
C ASP A 213 30.21 -3.87 -2.65
N GLU A 214 31.09 -4.62 -3.32
CA GLU A 214 30.69 -5.55 -4.38
C GLU A 214 29.87 -6.76 -3.90
N ASP A 215 29.91 -7.04 -2.60
CA ASP A 215 29.17 -8.14 -1.97
C ASP A 215 27.79 -7.70 -1.44
N ALA A 216 27.49 -6.40 -1.52
CA ALA A 216 26.22 -5.84 -1.06
C ALA A 216 25.05 -6.36 -1.90
N VAL A 217 24.09 -7.01 -1.24
CA VAL A 217 22.84 -7.49 -1.85
C VAL A 217 21.65 -6.82 -1.21
N ALA A 218 20.64 -6.51 -2.01
CA ALA A 218 19.38 -5.98 -1.53
C ALA A 218 18.23 -6.72 -2.18
N ASP A 219 17.15 -6.89 -1.40
CA ASP A 219 15.88 -7.33 -1.94
C ASP A 219 15.18 -6.13 -2.58
N GLU A 220 14.88 -6.24 -3.87
CA GLU A 220 14.00 -5.34 -4.60
C GLU A 220 12.74 -6.10 -5.00
N GLY A 221 11.63 -5.38 -5.05
CA GLY A 221 10.33 -6.00 -5.25
C GLY A 221 9.26 -5.01 -5.67
N TRP A 222 8.03 -5.47 -5.59
CA TRP A 222 6.86 -4.69 -5.97
C TRP A 222 5.74 -4.83 -4.95
N VAL A 223 4.92 -3.81 -4.83
CA VAL A 223 3.67 -3.88 -4.08
C VAL A 223 2.66 -4.62 -4.95
N GLN A 224 2.43 -5.87 -4.60
CA GLN A 224 1.40 -6.72 -5.18
C GLN A 224 0.05 -6.36 -4.58
N SER A 225 -0.97 -6.24 -5.43
CA SER A 225 -2.30 -5.85 -5.00
C SER A 225 -3.41 -6.65 -5.68
N PHE A 226 -4.58 -6.70 -5.02
CA PHE A 226 -5.72 -7.46 -5.48
C PHE A 226 -7.03 -6.70 -5.27
N VAL A 227 -7.84 -6.63 -6.33
CA VAL A 227 -9.17 -6.03 -6.35
C VAL A 227 -10.16 -7.05 -6.91
N ASP A 228 -11.28 -7.22 -6.24
CA ASP A 228 -12.31 -8.22 -6.56
C ASP A 228 -13.68 -7.57 -6.78
N SER A 229 -14.53 -8.28 -7.49
CA SER A 229 -15.94 -7.94 -7.75
C SER A 229 -16.74 -9.22 -7.98
N GLU A 230 -18.05 -9.09 -8.19
CA GLU A 230 -18.89 -10.25 -8.51
C GLU A 230 -18.45 -10.97 -9.81
N ILE A 231 -18.02 -10.22 -10.83
CA ILE A 231 -17.82 -10.74 -12.19
C ILE A 231 -16.35 -10.97 -12.57
N ALA A 232 -15.42 -10.26 -11.92
CA ALA A 232 -14.00 -10.31 -12.24
C ALA A 232 -13.15 -9.90 -11.04
N SER A 233 -11.87 -10.25 -11.09
CA SER A 233 -10.83 -9.77 -10.18
C SER A 233 -9.58 -9.37 -10.94
N THR A 234 -8.73 -8.54 -10.32
CA THR A 234 -7.43 -8.13 -10.87
C THR A 234 -6.34 -8.33 -9.83
N THR A 235 -5.26 -9.01 -10.23
CA THR A 235 -3.99 -9.02 -9.50
C THR A 235 -2.99 -8.17 -10.27
N ARG A 236 -2.35 -7.23 -9.57
CA ARG A 236 -1.26 -6.43 -10.12
C ARG A 236 0.02 -6.73 -9.37
N ASP A 237 1.07 -7.04 -10.11
CA ASP A 237 2.37 -7.43 -9.60
C ASP A 237 3.49 -6.87 -10.50
N GLY A 238 4.15 -5.82 -10.01
CA GLY A 238 5.08 -5.05 -10.82
C GLY A 238 4.44 -4.45 -12.05
N ASP A 239 5.03 -4.70 -13.21
CA ASP A 239 4.53 -4.30 -14.53
C ASP A 239 3.56 -5.31 -15.15
N ARG A 240 3.20 -6.38 -14.41
CA ARG A 240 2.28 -7.40 -14.88
C ARG A 240 0.92 -7.25 -14.23
N GLU A 241 -0.11 -7.34 -15.06
CA GLU A 241 -1.49 -7.41 -14.60
C GLU A 241 -2.14 -8.72 -15.04
N ILE A 242 -3.00 -9.26 -14.17
CA ILE A 242 -3.82 -10.45 -14.42
C ILE A 242 -5.26 -10.10 -14.09
N ILE A 243 -6.10 -9.99 -15.12
CA ILE A 243 -7.56 -9.87 -14.97
C ILE A 243 -8.16 -11.27 -15.04
N SER A 244 -8.84 -11.71 -14.00
CA SER A 244 -9.52 -13.00 -13.94
C SER A 244 -11.03 -12.81 -14.05
N LEU A 245 -11.63 -13.35 -15.11
CA LEU A 245 -13.07 -13.39 -15.29
C LEU A 245 -13.68 -14.64 -14.65
N HIS A 246 -14.68 -14.44 -13.79
CA HIS A 246 -15.34 -15.55 -13.08
C HIS A 246 -16.20 -16.39 -14.05
N SER A 247 -15.92 -17.69 -14.19
CA SER A 247 -16.51 -18.52 -15.25
C SER A 247 -18.00 -18.80 -15.09
N ASP A 248 -18.56 -18.68 -13.89
CA ASP A 248 -19.99 -18.90 -13.66
C ASP A 248 -20.85 -17.84 -14.36
N VAL A 249 -20.24 -16.72 -14.75
CA VAL A 249 -20.82 -15.70 -15.63
C VAL A 249 -20.56 -16.02 -17.11
N MET A 250 -19.49 -16.78 -17.41
CA MET A 250 -18.94 -16.93 -18.77
C MET A 250 -19.53 -18.09 -19.57
N PHE A 251 -19.73 -19.25 -18.93
CA PHE A 251 -20.05 -20.50 -19.63
C PHE A 251 -21.12 -21.32 -18.91
N GLU A 252 -22.03 -21.95 -19.67
CA GLU A 252 -22.87 -23.02 -19.12
C GLU A 252 -22.00 -24.22 -18.72
N PHE A 253 -22.50 -25.02 -17.75
CA PHE A 253 -21.81 -26.23 -17.29
C PHE A 253 -21.44 -27.13 -18.49
N ASP A 254 -20.16 -27.53 -18.55
CA ASP A 254 -19.61 -28.40 -19.59
C ASP A 254 -19.63 -27.83 -21.02
N ARG A 255 -19.73 -26.50 -21.18
CA ARG A 255 -19.68 -25.82 -22.47
C ARG A 255 -18.54 -24.80 -22.57
N SER A 256 -18.18 -24.48 -23.82
CA SER A 256 -17.18 -23.48 -24.22
C SER A 256 -17.78 -22.33 -25.06
N ASP A 257 -19.07 -22.39 -25.38
CA ASP A 257 -19.78 -21.27 -26.02
C ASP A 257 -20.07 -20.18 -24.98
N LEU A 258 -19.69 -18.94 -25.28
CA LEU A 258 -19.99 -17.77 -24.43
C LEU A 258 -21.50 -17.50 -24.40
N THR A 259 -22.01 -17.14 -23.22
CA THR A 259 -23.37 -16.58 -23.09
C THR A 259 -23.40 -15.13 -23.62
N ALA A 260 -24.60 -14.55 -23.77
CA ALA A 260 -24.70 -13.14 -24.17
C ALA A 260 -24.09 -12.21 -23.11
N ASP A 261 -24.36 -12.48 -21.82
CA ASP A 261 -23.83 -11.71 -20.70
C ASP A 261 -22.30 -11.86 -20.61
N ALA A 262 -21.78 -13.07 -20.86
CA ALA A 262 -20.34 -13.34 -20.94
C ALA A 262 -19.67 -12.52 -22.04
N ALA A 263 -20.29 -12.46 -23.22
CA ALA A 263 -19.78 -11.67 -24.33
C ALA A 263 -19.72 -10.18 -23.96
N ASP A 264 -20.69 -9.64 -23.23
CA ASP A 264 -20.67 -8.25 -22.76
C ASP A 264 -19.57 -8.00 -21.70
N VAL A 265 -19.28 -8.97 -20.83
CA VAL A 265 -18.13 -8.85 -19.90
C VAL A 265 -16.81 -8.88 -20.67
N VAL A 266 -16.66 -9.76 -21.66
CA VAL A 266 -15.45 -9.81 -22.50
C VAL A 266 -15.26 -8.51 -23.30
N ARG A 267 -16.34 -7.89 -23.77
CA ARG A 267 -16.27 -6.56 -24.42
C ARG A 267 -15.77 -5.49 -23.47
N ARG A 268 -16.29 -5.45 -22.24
CA ARG A 268 -15.78 -4.54 -21.19
C ARG A 268 -14.31 -4.81 -20.87
N ALA A 269 -13.91 -6.08 -20.82
CA ALA A 269 -12.51 -6.45 -20.67
C ALA A 269 -11.65 -5.97 -21.84
N ALA A 270 -12.14 -6.06 -23.09
CA ALA A 270 -11.44 -5.53 -24.25
C ALA A 270 -11.22 -4.00 -24.15
N THR A 271 -12.22 -3.25 -23.69
CA THR A 271 -12.08 -1.81 -23.41
C THR A 271 -10.97 -1.54 -22.40
N THR A 272 -10.94 -2.29 -21.29
CA THR A 272 -9.88 -2.19 -20.28
C THR A 272 -8.51 -2.55 -20.86
N LEU A 273 -8.39 -3.68 -21.56
CA LEU A 273 -7.12 -4.15 -22.15
C LEU A 273 -6.58 -3.13 -23.15
N ALA A 274 -7.44 -2.54 -23.98
CA ALA A 274 -7.03 -1.54 -24.95
C ALA A 274 -6.49 -0.23 -24.33
N ARG A 275 -6.84 0.04 -23.06
CA ARG A 275 -6.37 1.20 -22.31
C ARG A 275 -5.07 0.92 -21.56
N ASN A 276 -4.95 -0.29 -21.01
CA ASN A 276 -3.93 -0.58 -20.01
C ASN A 276 -2.70 -1.31 -20.56
N VAL A 277 -2.82 -2.05 -21.66
CA VAL A 277 -1.70 -2.82 -22.22
C VAL A 277 -0.60 -1.87 -22.69
N ASP A 278 0.64 -2.19 -22.31
CA ASP A 278 1.82 -1.46 -22.76
C ASP A 278 1.89 -1.50 -24.30
N PRO A 279 1.88 -0.33 -24.99
CA PRO A 279 1.98 -0.28 -26.44
C PRO A 279 3.31 -0.85 -26.98
N ASP A 280 4.37 -0.89 -26.18
CA ASP A 280 5.66 -1.46 -26.55
C ASP A 280 5.72 -2.99 -26.36
N ASP A 281 4.83 -3.58 -25.56
CA ASP A 281 4.58 -5.02 -25.47
C ASP A 281 3.07 -5.35 -25.52
N PRO A 282 2.45 -5.31 -26.72
CA PRO A 282 1.01 -5.51 -26.89
C PRO A 282 0.58 -6.99 -26.82
N THR A 283 1.27 -7.80 -26.01
CA THR A 283 1.01 -9.22 -25.84
C THR A 283 -0.03 -9.44 -24.73
N ILE A 284 -1.12 -10.12 -25.07
CA ILE A 284 -2.15 -10.53 -24.11
C ILE A 284 -2.24 -12.06 -24.15
N THR A 285 -1.99 -12.69 -23.01
CA THR A 285 -2.12 -14.14 -22.85
C THR A 285 -3.48 -14.46 -22.24
N VAL A 286 -4.31 -15.22 -22.95
CA VAL A 286 -5.62 -15.71 -22.49
C VAL A 286 -5.44 -17.11 -21.92
N VAL A 287 -5.67 -17.26 -20.61
CA VAL A 287 -5.42 -18.52 -19.89
C VAL A 287 -6.72 -19.10 -19.37
N GLY A 288 -7.05 -20.33 -19.78
CA GLY A 288 -8.22 -21.04 -19.27
C GLY A 288 -7.90 -21.93 -18.07
N HIS A 289 -8.81 -21.99 -17.11
CA HIS A 289 -8.75 -22.88 -15.95
C HIS A 289 -10.06 -23.64 -15.73
N THR A 290 -9.98 -24.78 -15.05
CA THR A 290 -11.12 -25.62 -14.65
C THR A 290 -11.10 -25.89 -13.16
N ASP A 291 -12.22 -26.37 -12.63
CA ASP A 291 -12.25 -26.98 -11.29
C ASP A 291 -11.57 -28.37 -11.26
N GLY A 292 -11.48 -28.95 -10.07
CA GLY A 292 -10.88 -30.25 -9.83
C GLY A 292 -11.70 -31.44 -10.32
N ILE A 293 -12.91 -31.25 -10.85
CA ILE A 293 -13.76 -32.34 -11.34
C ILE A 293 -13.26 -32.79 -12.72
N GLY A 294 -13.20 -34.10 -12.94
CA GLY A 294 -12.76 -34.68 -14.21
C GLY A 294 -11.29 -35.09 -14.24
N ASN A 295 -10.90 -35.72 -15.35
CA ASN A 295 -9.52 -36.17 -15.55
C ASN A 295 -8.67 -35.06 -16.17
N ASP A 296 -7.36 -35.12 -15.99
CA ASP A 296 -6.44 -34.05 -16.37
C ASP A 296 -6.50 -33.76 -17.87
N SER A 297 -6.50 -34.78 -18.73
CA SER A 297 -6.60 -34.60 -20.19
C SER A 297 -7.90 -33.95 -20.63
N TYR A 298 -8.99 -34.19 -19.90
CA TYR A 298 -10.27 -33.55 -20.17
C TYR A 298 -10.21 -32.06 -19.81
N ASN A 299 -9.72 -31.75 -18.61
CA ASN A 299 -9.61 -30.38 -18.12
C ASN A 299 -8.62 -29.55 -18.93
N ASP A 300 -7.54 -30.16 -19.42
CA ASP A 300 -6.58 -29.53 -20.32
C ASP A 300 -7.26 -29.07 -21.60
N ASN A 301 -7.97 -29.96 -22.29
CA ASN A 301 -8.66 -29.62 -23.52
C ASN A 301 -9.75 -28.57 -23.28
N LEU A 302 -10.60 -28.75 -22.26
CA LEU A 302 -11.68 -27.81 -21.94
C LEU A 302 -11.15 -26.41 -21.61
N SER A 303 -10.03 -26.32 -20.90
CA SER A 303 -9.41 -25.04 -20.58
C SER A 303 -8.91 -24.30 -21.81
N VAL A 304 -8.29 -25.01 -22.77
CA VAL A 304 -7.87 -24.44 -24.05
C VAL A 304 -9.08 -23.98 -24.86
N GLU A 305 -10.10 -24.82 -25.01
CA GLU A 305 -11.30 -24.49 -25.80
C GLU A 305 -12.01 -23.23 -25.27
N ARG A 306 -12.10 -23.07 -23.94
CA ARG A 306 -12.68 -21.85 -23.33
C ARG A 306 -11.83 -20.61 -23.59
N ALA A 307 -10.51 -20.73 -23.45
CA ALA A 307 -9.59 -19.62 -23.73
C ALA A 307 -9.61 -19.22 -25.21
N GLU A 308 -9.76 -20.18 -26.14
CA GLU A 308 -9.92 -19.92 -27.57
C GLU A 308 -11.21 -19.14 -27.88
N SER A 309 -12.34 -19.51 -27.28
CA SER A 309 -13.60 -18.80 -27.45
C SER A 309 -13.51 -17.34 -26.99
N VAL A 310 -12.84 -17.08 -25.86
CA VAL A 310 -12.65 -15.71 -25.35
C VAL A 310 -11.69 -14.92 -26.22
N ARG A 311 -10.57 -15.54 -26.64
CA ARG A 311 -9.60 -14.94 -27.57
C ARG A 311 -10.27 -14.50 -28.87
N ASP A 312 -11.16 -15.31 -29.44
CA ASP A 312 -11.83 -14.96 -30.70
C ASP A 312 -12.67 -13.70 -30.58
N LEU A 313 -13.43 -13.57 -29.49
CA LEU A 313 -14.19 -12.35 -29.23
C LEU A 313 -13.29 -11.15 -28.95
N LEU A 314 -12.21 -11.33 -28.16
CA LEU A 314 -11.22 -10.27 -27.95
C LEU A 314 -10.58 -9.80 -29.26
N ALA A 315 -10.28 -10.70 -30.19
CA ALA A 315 -9.72 -10.37 -31.49
C ALA A 315 -10.68 -9.53 -32.34
N GLU A 316 -11.98 -9.76 -32.23
CA GLU A 316 -13.01 -8.96 -32.90
C GLU A 316 -13.08 -7.53 -32.35
N GLU A 317 -12.94 -7.36 -31.04
CA GLU A 317 -13.04 -6.05 -30.36
C GLU A 317 -11.74 -5.24 -30.41
N LEU A 318 -10.58 -5.90 -30.21
CA LEU A 318 -9.26 -5.26 -30.16
C LEU A 318 -8.61 -5.05 -31.54
N GLY A 319 -9.04 -5.80 -32.56
CA GLY A 319 -8.44 -5.75 -33.89
C GLY A 319 -7.07 -6.43 -33.97
N THR A 320 -6.20 -5.93 -34.85
CA THR A 320 -4.92 -6.60 -35.19
C THR A 320 -3.69 -6.02 -34.50
N ASP A 321 -3.87 -4.99 -33.68
CA ASP A 321 -2.76 -4.27 -33.04
C ASP A 321 -2.21 -5.04 -31.81
N TYR A 322 -2.96 -6.01 -31.30
CA TYR A 322 -2.61 -6.83 -30.15
C TYR A 322 -2.23 -8.26 -30.55
N LYS A 323 -1.25 -8.83 -29.86
CA LYS A 323 -0.84 -10.22 -30.02
C LYS A 323 -1.54 -11.06 -28.96
N LEU A 324 -2.55 -11.83 -29.39
CA LEU A 324 -3.31 -12.71 -28.50
C LEU A 324 -2.72 -14.13 -28.49
N GLU A 325 -2.30 -14.59 -27.32
CA GLU A 325 -1.84 -15.96 -27.08
C GLU A 325 -2.88 -16.73 -26.25
N VAL A 326 -2.88 -18.06 -26.37
CA VAL A 326 -3.84 -18.92 -25.67
C VAL A 326 -3.10 -20.02 -24.93
N GLU A 327 -3.44 -20.20 -23.66
CA GLU A 327 -2.96 -21.29 -22.82
C GLU A 327 -4.10 -21.98 -22.08
N GLY A 328 -3.94 -23.28 -21.81
CA GLY A 328 -4.84 -24.06 -20.96
C GLY A 328 -4.10 -24.63 -19.76
N ARG A 329 -4.51 -24.24 -18.55
CA ARG A 329 -3.91 -24.71 -17.30
C ARG A 329 -4.70 -25.82 -16.63
N GLY A 330 -5.87 -26.19 -17.18
CA GLY A 330 -6.75 -27.19 -16.60
C GLY A 330 -7.00 -26.89 -15.12
N LYS A 331 -6.82 -27.90 -14.26
CA LYS A 331 -6.97 -27.78 -12.80
C LYS A 331 -5.65 -27.60 -12.03
N ARG A 332 -4.53 -27.28 -12.70
CA ARG A 332 -3.19 -27.27 -12.09
C ARG A 332 -2.93 -26.09 -11.16
N GLU A 333 -3.63 -24.99 -11.39
CA GLU A 333 -3.45 -23.72 -10.68
C GLU A 333 -4.79 -23.29 -10.05
N PRO A 334 -5.25 -24.02 -9.00
CA PRO A 334 -6.45 -23.63 -8.26
C PRO A 334 -6.16 -22.39 -7.42
N ILE A 335 -7.09 -21.45 -7.42
CA ILE A 335 -7.04 -20.23 -6.59
C ILE A 335 -7.87 -20.37 -5.31
N ALA A 336 -8.77 -21.35 -5.27
CA ALA A 336 -9.55 -21.71 -4.10
C ALA A 336 -9.37 -23.21 -3.78
N ARG A 337 -9.21 -23.52 -2.49
CA ARG A 337 -8.97 -24.88 -2.03
C ARG A 337 -10.26 -25.72 -2.09
N GLU A 338 -10.21 -26.79 -2.86
CA GLU A 338 -11.29 -27.78 -2.97
C GLU A 338 -11.23 -28.87 -1.87
N GLY A 339 -12.36 -29.48 -1.51
CA GLY A 339 -12.43 -30.72 -0.71
C GLY A 339 -13.39 -30.76 0.50
N GLY A 340 -14.27 -29.77 0.67
CA GLY A 340 -15.33 -29.75 1.70
C GLY A 340 -16.67 -30.35 1.25
N PRO A 341 -17.65 -30.55 2.16
CA PRO A 341 -19.00 -31.05 1.81
C PRO A 341 -19.80 -30.10 0.90
N ASP A 342 -19.51 -28.80 0.91
CA ASP A 342 -20.18 -27.72 0.16
C ASP A 342 -19.15 -26.83 -0.57
N ASP A 343 -18.44 -27.43 -1.52
CA ASP A 343 -17.24 -26.86 -2.17
C ASP A 343 -17.52 -26.21 -3.54
N GLU A 344 -18.79 -25.92 -3.85
CA GLU A 344 -19.15 -25.35 -5.15
C GLU A 344 -18.59 -23.93 -5.34
N GLU A 345 -18.52 -23.15 -4.27
CA GLU A 345 -17.96 -21.81 -4.33
C GLU A 345 -16.47 -21.81 -4.70
N ALA A 346 -15.69 -22.74 -4.16
CA ALA A 346 -14.28 -22.88 -4.53
C ALA A 346 -14.12 -23.34 -5.99
N ARG A 347 -14.96 -24.30 -6.42
CA ARG A 347 -14.97 -24.76 -7.81
C ARG A 347 -15.34 -23.65 -8.79
N ALA A 348 -16.36 -22.86 -8.46
CA ALA A 348 -16.78 -21.69 -9.23
C ALA A 348 -15.63 -20.72 -9.50
N ARG A 349 -14.80 -20.44 -8.49
CA ARG A 349 -13.63 -19.58 -8.64
C ARG A 349 -12.51 -20.23 -9.44
N ASN A 350 -12.28 -21.52 -9.27
CA ASN A 350 -11.27 -22.25 -10.05
C ASN A 350 -11.63 -22.30 -11.55
N ARG A 351 -12.92 -22.30 -11.89
CA ARG A 351 -13.40 -22.08 -13.26
C ARG A 351 -13.25 -20.58 -13.57
N ARG A 352 -12.26 -20.22 -14.38
CA ARG A 352 -12.02 -18.82 -14.78
C ARG A 352 -11.25 -18.75 -16.09
N VAL A 353 -11.26 -17.56 -16.68
CA VAL A 353 -10.38 -17.19 -17.78
C VAL A 353 -9.60 -15.96 -17.35
N GLU A 354 -8.28 -16.04 -17.44
CA GLU A 354 -7.38 -14.94 -17.09
C GLU A 354 -6.86 -14.24 -18.35
N PHE A 355 -6.69 -12.92 -18.26
CA PHE A 355 -5.94 -12.12 -19.21
C PHE A 355 -4.69 -11.63 -18.51
N SER A 356 -3.54 -12.05 -19.02
CA SER A 356 -2.26 -11.60 -18.49
C SER A 356 -1.49 -10.78 -19.52
N TYR A 357 -1.05 -9.61 -19.10
CA TYR A 357 -0.40 -8.63 -19.96
C TYR A 357 0.58 -7.76 -19.17
N VAL A 358 1.47 -7.08 -19.89
CA VAL A 358 2.36 -6.05 -19.35
C VAL A 358 1.67 -4.70 -19.48
N PHE A 359 1.71 -3.89 -18.43
CA PHE A 359 1.23 -2.51 -18.43
C PHE A 359 2.38 -1.58 -18.10
N ASP A 360 2.28 -0.32 -18.50
CA ASP A 360 3.25 0.70 -18.10
C ASP A 360 2.93 1.18 -16.67
N PRO A 361 3.80 0.91 -15.67
CA PRO A 361 3.56 1.37 -14.31
C PRO A 361 3.79 2.87 -14.13
N THR A 362 4.42 3.54 -15.10
CA THR A 362 4.72 4.99 -15.09
C THR A 362 3.51 5.82 -15.50
N VAL A 363 2.42 5.68 -14.73
CA VAL A 363 1.20 6.48 -14.92
C VAL A 363 1.44 7.87 -14.33
N GLU A 364 1.10 8.92 -15.09
CA GLU A 364 1.08 10.28 -14.57
C GLU A 364 0.04 10.36 -13.44
N ALA A 365 0.45 10.84 -12.26
CA ALA A 365 -0.51 11.11 -11.20
C ALA A 365 -1.50 12.19 -11.66
N THR A 366 -2.79 11.95 -11.46
CA THR A 366 -3.86 12.87 -11.85
C THR A 366 -4.87 13.06 -10.72
N GLU A 367 -5.48 14.25 -10.67
CA GLU A 367 -6.62 14.57 -9.80
C GLU A 367 -7.94 14.61 -10.59
N ASP A 368 -7.86 14.50 -11.91
CA ASP A 368 -8.94 14.71 -12.87
C ASP A 368 -9.20 13.43 -13.66
N GLU A 369 -9.91 12.46 -13.07
CA GLU A 369 -10.38 11.31 -13.84
C GLU A 369 -11.88 11.08 -13.61
N GLU A 370 -12.68 11.80 -14.40
CA GLU A 370 -14.05 11.41 -14.68
C GLU A 370 -13.97 10.20 -15.62
N TYR A 371 -14.03 8.99 -15.06
CA TYR A 371 -13.94 7.76 -15.85
C TYR A 371 -15.28 7.41 -16.49
N ASP A 372 -15.26 7.15 -17.80
CA ASP A 372 -16.33 6.40 -18.46
C ASP A 372 -16.24 4.92 -17.99
N ASP A 373 -17.21 4.50 -17.16
CA ASP A 373 -17.40 3.14 -16.63
C ASP A 373 -17.93 2.15 -17.70
N ASP A 374 -17.31 2.14 -18.88
CA ASP A 374 -17.63 1.18 -19.95
C ASP A 374 -16.71 -0.05 -19.94
N GLY A 375 -15.82 -0.17 -18.95
CA GLY A 375 -14.83 -1.24 -18.80
C GLY A 375 -15.06 -2.14 -17.57
N LEU A 376 -13.98 -2.78 -17.10
CA LEU A 376 -13.96 -3.50 -15.82
C LEU A 376 -13.30 -2.62 -14.73
N GLY A 377 -14.10 -2.11 -13.79
CA GLY A 377 -13.61 -1.27 -12.68
C GLY A 377 -12.52 -1.92 -11.82
N VAL A 378 -12.48 -3.27 -11.73
CA VAL A 378 -11.43 -3.98 -10.98
C VAL A 378 -10.01 -3.74 -11.49
N ALA A 379 -9.85 -3.40 -12.77
CA ALA A 379 -8.57 -3.18 -13.42
C ALA A 379 -8.16 -1.70 -13.45
N GLN A 380 -9.01 -0.81 -12.94
CA GLN A 380 -8.73 0.61 -12.91
C GLN A 380 -7.56 0.89 -11.95
N ARG A 381 -6.53 1.57 -12.46
CA ARG A 381 -5.36 1.96 -11.69
C ARG A 381 -5.42 3.46 -11.43
N ASN A 382 -5.93 3.82 -10.25
CA ASN A 382 -5.99 5.22 -9.83
C ASN A 382 -4.65 5.60 -9.21
N VAL A 383 -3.99 6.64 -9.74
CA VAL A 383 -2.71 7.13 -9.23
C VAL A 383 -2.84 8.61 -8.96
N THR A 384 -2.72 8.98 -7.69
CA THR A 384 -2.75 10.38 -7.26
C THR A 384 -1.33 10.84 -6.92
N TRP A 385 -1.17 12.08 -6.47
CA TRP A 385 0.13 12.52 -5.98
C TRP A 385 0.55 11.77 -4.71
N PRO A 386 1.86 11.63 -4.42
CA PRO A 386 2.34 11.12 -3.15
C PRO A 386 1.81 11.96 -1.98
N ALA A 387 1.44 11.30 -0.88
CA ALA A 387 0.90 12.00 0.27
C ALA A 387 2.00 12.86 0.92
N PRO A 388 1.69 14.10 1.38
CA PRO A 388 2.60 14.80 2.27
C PRO A 388 2.79 14.00 3.57
N TYR A 389 3.93 14.20 4.23
CA TYR A 389 4.13 13.63 5.54
C TYR A 389 3.21 14.28 6.58
N SER A 390 2.64 13.45 7.45
CA SER A 390 1.92 13.88 8.64
C SER A 390 2.10 12.85 9.75
N ASP A 391 2.42 13.33 10.95
CA ASP A 391 2.57 12.55 12.18
C ASP A 391 1.24 12.36 12.93
N ASP A 392 0.20 13.10 12.55
CA ASP A 392 -1.15 12.97 13.09
C ASP A 392 -1.98 12.13 12.12
N PRO A 393 -2.49 10.95 12.49
CA PRO A 393 -3.39 10.16 11.65
C PRO A 393 -4.79 10.78 11.51
N GLY A 394 -5.11 11.83 12.26
CA GLY A 394 -6.41 12.51 12.26
C GLY A 394 -7.27 12.11 13.46
N SER A 395 -8.55 12.47 13.41
CA SER A 395 -9.51 12.09 14.45
C SER A 395 -10.04 10.67 14.24
N VAL A 396 -10.31 9.95 15.32
CA VAL A 396 -10.99 8.64 15.25
C VAL A 396 -12.36 8.82 14.58
N VAL A 397 -12.58 8.12 13.47
CA VAL A 397 -13.82 8.16 12.68
C VAL A 397 -14.76 7.01 13.02
N ALA A 398 -14.21 5.88 13.47
CA ALA A 398 -14.96 4.73 13.94
C ALA A 398 -14.17 3.96 14.99
N ASP A 399 -14.87 3.24 15.88
CA ASP A 399 -14.23 2.37 16.86
C ASP A 399 -15.08 1.12 17.12
N GLY A 400 -14.41 0.04 17.53
CA GLY A 400 -15.03 -1.21 17.93
C GLY A 400 -14.21 -1.95 18.97
N GLU A 401 -14.81 -2.91 19.67
CA GLU A 401 -14.10 -3.72 20.66
C GLU A 401 -14.45 -5.19 20.49
N LYS A 402 -13.42 -6.04 20.49
CA LYS A 402 -13.55 -7.49 20.38
C LYS A 402 -12.52 -8.17 21.28
N ASP A 403 -13.00 -9.09 22.11
CA ASP A 403 -12.18 -9.97 22.95
C ASP A 403 -11.11 -9.24 23.79
N GLY A 404 -11.41 -8.03 24.27
CA GLY A 404 -10.49 -7.23 25.11
C GLY A 404 -9.52 -6.35 24.33
N ILE A 405 -9.72 -6.22 23.02
CA ILE A 405 -8.98 -5.30 22.15
C ILE A 405 -9.96 -4.27 21.62
N ARG A 406 -9.66 -2.99 21.86
CA ARG A 406 -10.33 -1.87 21.21
C ARG A 406 -9.57 -1.50 19.94
N LEU A 407 -10.29 -1.40 18.82
CA LEU A 407 -9.81 -0.92 17.54
C LEU A 407 -10.34 0.48 17.31
N GLU A 408 -9.46 1.46 17.15
CA GLU A 408 -9.79 2.83 16.73
C GLU A 408 -9.34 2.99 15.27
N ILE A 409 -10.24 3.53 14.43
CA ILE A 409 -10.05 3.66 12.98
C ILE A 409 -9.93 5.15 12.65
N TYR A 410 -8.96 5.48 11.81
CA TYR A 410 -8.67 6.82 11.32
C TYR A 410 -9.05 6.96 9.84
N PRO A 411 -9.13 8.19 9.28
CA PRO A 411 -9.31 8.40 7.85
C PRO A 411 -8.28 7.64 7.01
N LEU A 412 -8.71 7.17 5.84
CA LEU A 412 -7.82 6.60 4.83
C LEU A 412 -7.07 7.74 4.15
N ARG A 413 -5.77 7.58 3.91
CA ARG A 413 -4.96 8.60 3.22
C ARG A 413 -4.46 8.12 1.87
N ARG A 414 -4.69 8.91 0.83
CA ARG A 414 -4.17 8.66 -0.52
C ARG A 414 -2.67 8.86 -0.56
N ASP A 415 -1.95 7.90 -1.14
CA ASP A 415 -0.51 7.95 -1.35
C ASP A 415 -0.17 7.27 -2.66
N GLY A 416 -0.14 8.05 -3.75
CA GLY A 416 0.13 7.51 -5.08
C GLY A 416 -0.95 6.56 -5.59
N ALA A 417 -0.54 5.35 -5.96
CA ALA A 417 -1.42 4.28 -6.43
C ALA A 417 -2.18 3.56 -5.31
N TYR A 418 -2.04 4.00 -4.05
CA TYR A 418 -2.51 3.32 -2.86
C TYR A 418 -3.27 4.24 -1.91
N VAL A 419 -4.00 3.64 -0.98
CA VAL A 419 -4.51 4.28 0.24
C VAL A 419 -3.95 3.58 1.47
N ILE A 420 -3.55 4.36 2.47
CA ILE A 420 -3.05 3.91 3.75
C ILE A 420 -4.17 4.04 4.78
N GLY A 421 -4.62 2.92 5.33
CA GLY A 421 -5.50 2.88 6.50
C GLY A 421 -4.69 2.75 7.77
N THR A 422 -4.79 3.75 8.65
CA THR A 422 -4.20 3.70 9.99
C THR A 422 -5.25 3.25 11.00
N VAL A 423 -4.87 2.32 11.88
CA VAL A 423 -5.70 1.86 12.99
C VAL A 423 -4.88 1.82 14.27
N ALA A 424 -5.51 2.08 15.41
CA ALA A 424 -4.90 1.91 16.72
C ALA A 424 -5.55 0.74 17.47
N MET A 425 -4.73 -0.16 17.99
CA MET A 425 -5.17 -1.31 18.80
C MET A 425 -4.77 -1.12 20.25
N THR A 426 -5.75 -1.15 21.15
CA THR A 426 -5.57 -0.97 22.59
C THR A 426 -6.00 -2.21 23.35
N ASN A 427 -5.15 -2.75 24.24
CA ASN A 427 -5.57 -3.79 25.18
C ASN A 427 -6.37 -3.16 26.33
N THR A 428 -7.68 -3.45 26.38
CA THR A 428 -8.61 -2.92 27.38
C THR A 428 -8.70 -3.78 28.64
N THR A 429 -7.98 -4.91 28.67
CA THR A 429 -7.97 -5.84 29.80
C THR A 429 -6.88 -5.50 30.82
N ASP A 430 -6.95 -6.13 32.00
CA ASP A 430 -5.94 -6.00 33.05
C ASP A 430 -4.78 -7.01 32.91
N GLU A 431 -4.78 -7.85 31.86
CA GLU A 431 -3.76 -8.87 31.61
C GLU A 431 -3.13 -8.72 30.21
N PRO A 432 -1.86 -9.12 30.00
CA PRO A 432 -1.26 -9.10 28.66
C PRO A 432 -2.06 -9.96 27.68
N LEU A 433 -2.34 -9.44 26.48
CA LEU A 433 -3.23 -10.07 25.51
C LEU A 433 -2.59 -10.10 24.12
N ALA A 434 -2.51 -11.28 23.51
CA ALA A 434 -2.18 -11.42 22.10
C ALA A 434 -3.48 -11.44 21.29
N PRO A 435 -3.71 -10.46 20.41
CA PRO A 435 -4.97 -10.37 19.68
C PRO A 435 -5.06 -11.48 18.63
N GLU A 436 -6.21 -12.14 18.56
CA GLU A 436 -6.50 -13.13 17.52
C GLU A 436 -6.97 -12.41 16.25
N LEU A 437 -6.01 -11.85 15.50
CA LEU A 437 -6.28 -11.10 14.26
C LEU A 437 -6.31 -11.98 13.01
N GLY A 438 -5.82 -13.21 13.11
CA GLY A 438 -5.74 -14.16 12.01
C GLY A 438 -7.10 -14.74 11.64
N GLY A 439 -7.55 -14.49 10.41
CA GLY A 439 -8.66 -15.21 9.80
C GLY A 439 -8.24 -16.64 9.46
N SER A 440 -8.59 -17.61 10.31
CA SER A 440 -8.59 -19.02 9.87
C SER A 440 -9.70 -19.33 8.86
N GLU A 441 -10.64 -18.41 8.71
CA GLU A 441 -11.63 -18.40 7.65
C GLU A 441 -11.09 -17.56 6.51
N THR A 442 -10.75 -18.20 5.39
CA THR A 442 -10.43 -17.51 4.14
C THR A 442 -11.57 -16.56 3.82
N VAL A 443 -11.28 -15.27 3.68
CA VAL A 443 -12.30 -14.35 3.17
C VAL A 443 -12.67 -14.84 1.78
N ALA A 444 -13.97 -15.05 1.57
CA ALA A 444 -14.47 -15.53 0.31
C ALA A 444 -14.16 -14.51 -0.80
N GLY A 445 -13.18 -14.81 -1.64
CA GLY A 445 -12.92 -14.12 -2.91
C GLY A 445 -11.46 -14.28 -3.33
N GLY A 446 -10.54 -13.76 -2.51
CA GLY A 446 -9.15 -13.52 -2.91
C GLY A 446 -8.10 -14.61 -2.64
N PRO A 447 -6.93 -14.52 -3.31
CA PRO A 447 -5.79 -15.42 -3.11
C PRO A 447 -5.30 -15.48 -1.65
N GLU A 448 -4.74 -16.62 -1.24
CA GLU A 448 -4.34 -16.88 0.15
C GLU A 448 -3.36 -15.82 0.69
N GLN A 449 -2.43 -15.32 -0.13
CA GLN A 449 -1.41 -14.37 0.30
C GLN A 449 -1.97 -13.03 0.79
N PHE A 450 -3.09 -12.56 0.23
CA PHE A 450 -3.71 -11.30 0.64
C PHE A 450 -4.46 -11.42 1.97
N ASN A 451 -4.66 -12.65 2.45
CA ASN A 451 -5.25 -12.93 3.77
C ASN A 451 -4.18 -13.18 4.84
N LYS A 452 -2.88 -13.05 4.52
CA LYS A 452 -1.77 -13.31 5.45
C LYS A 452 -1.37 -12.04 6.20
N GLY A 453 -0.75 -12.26 7.36
CA GLY A 453 -0.26 -11.19 8.23
C GLY A 453 -1.30 -10.63 9.18
N THR A 454 -0.86 -9.74 10.07
CA THR A 454 -1.63 -9.17 11.17
C THR A 454 -2.94 -8.52 10.73
N LEU A 455 -2.94 -7.80 9.61
CA LEU A 455 -4.13 -7.12 9.08
C LEU A 455 -4.65 -7.75 7.79
N GLY A 456 -4.17 -8.95 7.41
CA GLY A 456 -4.56 -9.60 6.14
C GLY A 456 -6.06 -9.87 6.00
N GLY A 457 -6.80 -9.94 7.12
CA GLY A 457 -8.26 -10.08 7.09
C GLY A 457 -9.02 -8.78 6.79
N PHE A 458 -8.33 -7.65 6.60
CA PHE A 458 -8.97 -6.35 6.37
C PHE A 458 -9.28 -6.15 4.88
N GLN A 459 -10.40 -5.48 4.60
CA GLN A 459 -10.80 -5.14 3.23
C GLN A 459 -11.45 -3.77 3.18
N LEU A 460 -11.32 -3.08 2.05
CA LEU A 460 -12.13 -1.92 1.73
C LEU A 460 -13.19 -2.30 0.71
N PHE A 461 -14.45 -2.08 1.06
CA PHE A 461 -15.59 -2.30 0.19
C PHE A 461 -16.16 -0.96 -0.29
N GLU A 462 -16.40 -0.87 -1.59
CA GLU A 462 -17.01 0.28 -2.24
C GLU A 462 -18.48 -0.03 -2.56
N PRO A 463 -19.45 0.54 -1.81
CA PRO A 463 -20.85 0.13 -1.91
C PRO A 463 -21.49 0.38 -3.28
N GLU A 464 -21.05 1.41 -4.00
CA GLU A 464 -21.66 1.82 -5.27
C GLU A 464 -21.29 0.89 -6.43
N SER A 465 -20.00 0.56 -6.55
CA SER A 465 -19.47 -0.31 -7.62
C SER A 465 -19.43 -1.80 -7.22
N GLY A 466 -19.50 -2.09 -5.92
CA GLY A 466 -19.36 -3.45 -5.39
C GLY A 466 -17.91 -3.95 -5.36
N LEU A 467 -16.94 -3.07 -5.61
CA LEU A 467 -15.51 -3.41 -5.59
C LEU A 467 -15.02 -3.71 -4.16
N VAL A 468 -14.19 -4.74 -4.05
CA VAL A 468 -13.50 -5.11 -2.80
C VAL A 468 -12.00 -5.02 -3.01
N ARG A 469 -11.32 -4.24 -2.18
CA ARG A 469 -9.87 -4.06 -2.21
C ARG A 469 -9.24 -4.75 -1.00
N TYR A 470 -8.23 -5.55 -1.26
CA TYR A 470 -7.53 -6.33 -0.23
C TYR A 470 -6.25 -5.64 0.20
N VAL A 471 -5.74 -5.99 1.39
CA VAL A 471 -4.46 -5.50 1.88
C VAL A 471 -3.33 -5.92 0.94
N ALA A 472 -2.66 -4.95 0.35
CA ALA A 472 -1.51 -5.15 -0.52
C ALA A 472 -0.33 -5.78 0.23
N GLN A 473 0.51 -6.52 -0.50
CA GLN A 473 1.69 -7.19 0.02
C GLN A 473 2.91 -6.75 -0.79
N MET A 474 4.09 -6.72 -0.18
CA MET A 474 5.34 -6.55 -0.92
C MET A 474 5.81 -7.93 -1.39
N ASP A 475 5.96 -8.12 -2.69
CA ASP A 475 6.51 -9.32 -3.32
C ASP A 475 7.98 -9.10 -3.71
N PHE A 476 8.86 -9.96 -3.19
CA PHE A 476 10.30 -9.99 -3.46
C PHE A 476 10.71 -11.18 -4.34
N GLY A 477 9.75 -11.77 -5.05
CA GLY A 477 9.91 -12.94 -5.89
C GLY A 477 10.06 -14.24 -5.08
N GLU A 478 10.05 -15.37 -5.79
CA GLU A 478 10.26 -16.70 -5.21
C GLU A 478 9.31 -17.05 -4.04
N ASN A 479 8.07 -16.54 -4.07
CA ASN A 479 7.07 -16.64 -3.00
C ASN A 479 7.50 -15.99 -1.66
N ARG A 480 8.39 -15.00 -1.70
CA ARG A 480 8.79 -14.21 -0.53
C ARG A 480 7.94 -12.94 -0.46
N TYR A 481 6.94 -12.96 0.43
CA TYR A 481 6.04 -11.83 0.65
C TYR A 481 6.29 -11.16 2.01
N SER A 482 6.02 -9.87 2.10
CA SER A 482 6.02 -9.10 3.35
C SER A 482 4.78 -8.21 3.44
N SER A 483 4.23 -8.11 4.65
CA SER A 483 3.16 -7.18 4.98
C SER A 483 3.72 -5.78 5.25
N PHE A 484 2.89 -4.75 5.05
CA PHE A 484 3.13 -3.39 5.53
C PHE A 484 2.88 -3.24 7.03
N ALA A 485 1.90 -3.98 7.55
CA ALA A 485 1.63 -4.05 8.97
C ALA A 485 2.70 -4.89 9.67
N GLU A 486 3.16 -4.40 10.80
CA GLU A 486 4.05 -5.14 11.68
C GLU A 486 3.34 -6.30 12.36
N GLU A 487 4.11 -7.32 12.75
CA GLU A 487 3.57 -8.46 13.47
C GLU A 487 3.15 -8.02 14.87
N VAL A 488 1.84 -8.05 15.11
CA VAL A 488 1.30 -7.76 16.44
C VAL A 488 1.54 -8.96 17.35
N HIS A 489 2.33 -8.73 18.40
CA HIS A 489 2.59 -9.69 19.46
C HIS A 489 1.64 -9.48 20.65
N THR A 490 2.10 -9.79 21.86
CA THR A 490 1.33 -9.54 23.08
C THR A 490 1.32 -8.05 23.41
N ILE A 491 0.13 -7.47 23.51
CA ILE A 491 -0.09 -6.07 23.92
C ILE A 491 -0.26 -6.04 25.45
N GLN A 492 0.50 -5.21 26.15
CA GLN A 492 0.35 -5.04 27.60
C GLN A 492 -0.93 -4.28 27.98
N PRO A 493 -1.48 -4.46 29.19
CA PRO A 493 -2.67 -3.75 29.66
C PRO A 493 -2.59 -2.23 29.47
N GLY A 494 -3.58 -1.65 28.79
CA GLY A 494 -3.69 -0.22 28.55
C GLY A 494 -2.74 0.33 27.48
N ASN A 495 -1.85 -0.49 26.90
CA ASN A 495 -1.00 -0.06 25.80
C ASN A 495 -1.79 0.02 24.49
N THR A 496 -1.45 1.02 23.69
CA THR A 496 -1.99 1.27 22.35
C THR A 496 -0.86 1.19 21.33
N HIS A 497 -1.11 0.53 20.19
CA HIS A 497 -0.17 0.45 19.08
C HIS A 497 -0.87 0.86 17.79
N GLU A 498 -0.20 1.70 16.99
CA GLU A 498 -0.67 2.08 15.66
C GLU A 498 -0.16 1.09 14.62
N LEU A 499 -1.03 0.71 13.69
CA LEU A 499 -0.75 -0.20 12.60
C LEU A 499 -1.27 0.39 11.29
N VAL A 500 -0.66 -0.01 10.19
CA VAL A 500 -1.04 0.43 8.86
C VAL A 500 -1.42 -0.75 7.97
N ALA A 501 -2.49 -0.60 7.21
CA ALA A 501 -2.86 -1.46 6.11
C ALA A 501 -2.86 -0.64 4.81
N VAL A 502 -2.29 -1.18 3.75
CA VAL A 502 -2.19 -0.50 2.46
C VAL A 502 -3.12 -1.20 1.47
N PHE A 503 -3.90 -0.45 0.71
CA PHE A 503 -4.84 -0.97 -0.28
C PHE A 503 -4.66 -0.24 -1.61
N PRO A 504 -5.07 -0.81 -2.76
CA PRO A 504 -5.21 -0.06 -4.00
C PRO A 504 -6.04 1.22 -3.82
N ALA A 505 -5.64 2.31 -4.45
CA ALA A 505 -6.41 3.54 -4.40
C ALA A 505 -7.76 3.38 -5.13
N PRO A 506 -8.88 3.82 -4.52
CA PRO A 506 -10.12 4.00 -5.26
C PRO A 506 -10.03 5.25 -6.16
N PRO A 507 -10.96 5.42 -7.12
CA PRO A 507 -11.09 6.66 -7.89
C PRO A 507 -11.15 7.91 -7.00
N VAL A 508 -10.73 9.05 -7.54
CA VAL A 508 -10.58 10.32 -6.79
C VAL A 508 -11.91 10.86 -6.26
N ASP A 509 -13.01 10.55 -6.94
CA ASP A 509 -14.39 10.92 -6.56
C ASP A 509 -14.99 10.00 -5.49
N VAL A 510 -14.34 8.89 -5.16
CA VAL A 510 -14.69 8.05 -4.01
C VAL A 510 -14.16 8.71 -2.74
N GLU A 511 -15.04 9.36 -2.00
CA GLU A 511 -14.74 10.06 -0.75
C GLU A 511 -14.91 9.19 0.50
N GLU A 512 -15.64 8.08 0.42
CA GLU A 512 -15.95 7.22 1.56
C GLU A 512 -15.97 5.73 1.17
N LEU A 513 -15.54 4.86 2.09
CA LEU A 513 -15.52 3.40 1.92
C LEU A 513 -16.01 2.67 3.17
N THR A 514 -16.40 1.41 3.02
CA THR A 514 -16.66 0.51 4.15
C THR A 514 -15.40 -0.29 4.47
N LEU A 515 -14.88 -0.16 5.70
CA LEU A 515 -13.80 -1.01 6.20
C LEU A 515 -14.38 -2.30 6.79
N ARG A 516 -14.06 -3.45 6.20
CA ARG A 516 -14.28 -4.76 6.81
C ARG A 516 -13.03 -5.13 7.61
N ALA A 517 -13.07 -4.96 8.93
CA ALA A 517 -11.91 -5.12 9.80
C ALA A 517 -11.82 -6.53 10.43
N GLY A 518 -12.05 -7.58 9.61
CA GLY A 518 -11.99 -8.97 10.05
C GLY A 518 -12.87 -9.27 11.30
N PRO A 519 -12.29 -9.72 12.43
CA PRO A 519 -13.06 -10.11 13.62
C PRO A 519 -13.81 -8.95 14.30
N PHE A 520 -13.46 -7.70 14.00
CA PHE A 520 -14.11 -6.51 14.55
C PHE A 520 -15.41 -6.15 13.81
N GLY A 521 -15.66 -6.73 12.64
CA GLY A 521 -16.86 -6.47 11.83
C GLY A 521 -16.65 -5.41 10.75
N GLU A 522 -17.74 -4.77 10.34
CA GLU A 522 -17.75 -3.76 9.28
C GLU A 522 -17.99 -2.35 9.86
N PHE A 523 -17.30 -1.37 9.30
CA PHE A 523 -17.40 0.04 9.64
C PHE A 523 -17.67 0.83 8.36
N GLU A 524 -18.85 1.45 8.27
CA GLU A 524 -19.29 2.22 7.10
C GLU A 524 -18.79 3.67 7.17
N GLU A 525 -18.83 4.38 6.03
CA GLU A 525 -18.55 5.82 5.94
C GLU A 525 -17.14 6.22 6.43
N ILE A 526 -16.13 5.38 6.15
CA ILE A 526 -14.72 5.71 6.44
C ILE A 526 -14.23 6.71 5.37
N PRO A 527 -13.86 7.94 5.75
CA PRO A 527 -13.45 8.96 4.79
C PRO A 527 -12.10 8.64 4.15
N VAL A 528 -11.96 9.04 2.89
CA VAL A 528 -10.73 8.98 2.10
C VAL A 528 -10.23 10.41 1.87
N GLU A 529 -9.07 10.71 2.44
CA GLU A 529 -8.45 12.03 2.47
C GLU A 529 -7.13 12.05 1.67
N TYR A 530 -6.66 13.27 1.37
CA TYR A 530 -5.35 13.56 0.78
C TYR A 530 -4.35 14.01 1.84
#